data_AF-A0A1H0K4J3-F1
#
_entry.id   AF-A0A1H0K4J3-F1
#
_cell.length_a   1.000
_cell.length_b   1.000
_cell.length_c   1.000
_cell.angle_alpha   90.00
_cell.angle_beta   90.00
_cell.angle_gamma   90.00
#
_symmetry.space_group_name_H-M   'P 1'
#
loop_
_entity.id
_entity.type
_entity.pdbx_description
1 polymer ?
#
loop_
_entity_poly.entity_id
_entity_poly.type
_entity_poly.pdbx_seq_one_letter_code
_entity_poly.pdbx_strand_id
1 'polypeptide(L)'
;MAKSTVWQDDYWLMLMQIYLHKPVGVKPLYSREMIDLSVELHIAPQILRSRMQQIATLETPRIERIWRTYADNPRKLARAVKLLREMKGFGSAGDFFQGVEVQETFEKDFRPLAEDERFTPVMLILILDLYFCLSTITMVEETPEVQELAKLLKLKSSDIVMVLDVFQTCDPYLNREASVDSALLLPCQQIWQRYGNMEPHVLAAYAEELKEYFRS
;
A
#
# COMPACT_ATOMS: atom_id res chain seq x y z
N MET A 1 -23.41 -1.64 3.64
CA MET A 1 -23.17 -3.11 3.59
C MET A 1 -21.99 -3.34 2.66
N ALA A 2 -20.86 -3.80 3.17
CA ALA A 2 -19.64 -4.01 2.39
C ALA A 2 -19.88 -5.13 1.37
N LYS A 3 -19.74 -4.80 0.08
CA LYS A 3 -19.91 -5.75 -1.02
C LYS A 3 -18.76 -6.76 -0.97
N SER A 4 -19.05 -8.02 -0.73
CA SER A 4 -18.04 -9.08 -0.71
C SER A 4 -17.50 -9.30 -2.12
N THR A 5 -16.23 -8.97 -2.36
CA THR A 5 -15.53 -9.43 -3.56
C THR A 5 -15.62 -10.95 -3.61
N VAL A 6 -16.28 -11.50 -4.63
CA VAL A 6 -16.44 -12.96 -4.78
C VAL A 6 -15.07 -13.52 -5.13
N TRP A 7 -14.55 -14.35 -4.23
CA TRP A 7 -13.26 -15.01 -4.43
C TRP A 7 -13.36 -15.98 -5.62
N GLN A 8 -12.53 -15.77 -6.64
CA GLN A 8 -12.42 -16.70 -7.76
C GLN A 8 -11.33 -17.72 -7.50
N ASP A 9 -11.56 -18.93 -8.01
CA ASP A 9 -10.68 -20.06 -7.76
C ASP A 9 -9.29 -19.92 -8.37
N ASP A 10 -9.19 -19.20 -9.49
CA ASP A 10 -7.94 -18.98 -10.19
C ASP A 10 -6.99 -18.05 -9.41
N TYR A 11 -7.52 -17.22 -8.50
CA TYR A 11 -6.73 -16.33 -7.64
C TYR A 11 -5.85 -17.11 -6.66
N TRP A 12 -6.19 -18.37 -6.34
CA TRP A 12 -5.35 -19.22 -5.51
C TRP A 12 -3.96 -19.46 -6.12
N LEU A 13 -3.86 -19.57 -7.44
CA LEU A 13 -2.58 -19.80 -8.11
C LEU A 13 -1.66 -18.58 -8.00
N MET A 14 -2.23 -17.37 -8.13
CA MET A 14 -1.49 -16.12 -7.98
C MET A 14 -1.03 -15.92 -6.53
N LEU A 15 -1.92 -16.15 -5.57
CA LEU A 15 -1.58 -16.01 -4.16
C LEU A 15 -0.54 -17.05 -3.72
N MET A 16 -0.63 -18.28 -4.24
CA MET A 16 0.37 -19.32 -4.00
C MET A 16 1.73 -18.97 -4.61
N GLN A 17 1.75 -18.29 -5.77
CA GLN A 17 2.99 -17.83 -6.37
C GLN A 17 3.74 -16.87 -5.45
N ILE A 18 3.02 -15.92 -4.84
CA ILE A 18 3.57 -15.00 -3.85
C ILE A 18 4.01 -15.75 -2.59
N TYR A 19 3.18 -16.67 -2.08
CA TYR A 19 3.52 -17.48 -0.90
C TYR A 19 4.83 -18.26 -1.06
N LEU A 20 5.07 -18.83 -2.25
CA LEU A 20 6.28 -19.59 -2.56
C LEU A 20 7.48 -18.72 -2.93
N HIS A 21 7.29 -17.42 -3.16
CA HIS A 21 8.42 -16.51 -3.36
C HIS A 21 9.27 -16.49 -2.09
N LYS A 22 10.60 -16.43 -2.20
CA LYS A 22 11.45 -16.51 -1.00
C LYS A 22 11.40 -15.18 -0.21
N PRO A 23 11.44 -15.20 1.14
CA PRO A 23 11.29 -16.38 2.01
C PRO A 23 9.87 -16.95 1.93
N VAL A 24 9.76 -18.29 1.84
CA VAL A 24 8.47 -18.98 1.69
C VAL A 24 7.62 -18.75 2.94
N GLY A 25 6.35 -18.39 2.74
CA GLY A 25 5.42 -18.19 3.85
C GLY A 25 4.46 -17.04 3.62
N VAL A 26 3.75 -16.68 4.69
CA VAL A 26 2.84 -15.54 4.70
C VAL A 26 3.64 -14.25 4.59
N LYS A 27 3.34 -13.43 3.58
CA LYS A 27 4.01 -12.16 3.34
C LYS A 27 3.50 -11.04 4.27
N PRO A 28 4.32 -10.00 4.52
CA PRO A 28 3.85 -8.77 5.13
C PRO A 28 2.67 -8.19 4.35
N LEU A 29 1.73 -7.59 5.09
CA LEU A 29 0.46 -7.13 4.56
C LEU A 29 0.61 -6.15 3.38
N TYR A 30 1.49 -5.15 3.53
CA TYR A 30 1.78 -4.16 2.49
C TYR A 30 3.10 -4.44 1.75
N SER A 31 3.56 -5.69 1.72
CA SER A 31 4.66 -6.05 0.82
C SER A 31 4.29 -5.73 -0.64
N ARG A 32 5.28 -5.37 -1.45
CA ARG A 32 5.03 -4.91 -2.82
C ARG A 32 4.24 -5.92 -3.65
N GLU A 33 4.61 -7.20 -3.59
CA GLU A 33 3.91 -8.28 -4.31
C GLU A 33 2.43 -8.40 -3.89
N MET A 34 2.14 -8.22 -2.60
CA MET A 34 0.77 -8.27 -2.07
C MET A 34 -0.06 -7.09 -2.55
N ILE A 35 0.51 -5.88 -2.54
CA ILE A 35 -0.17 -4.68 -3.01
C ILE A 35 -0.39 -4.71 -4.52
N ASP A 36 0.61 -5.11 -5.28
CA ASP A 36 0.49 -5.22 -6.73
C ASP A 36 -0.62 -6.23 -7.10
N LEU A 37 -0.68 -7.39 -6.41
CA LEU A 37 -1.78 -8.35 -6.61
C LEU A 37 -3.12 -7.82 -6.12
N SER A 38 -3.14 -7.10 -5.00
CA SER A 38 -4.35 -6.47 -4.47
C SER A 38 -4.96 -5.48 -5.46
N VAL A 39 -4.13 -4.64 -6.08
CA VAL A 39 -4.54 -3.68 -7.11
C VAL A 39 -4.97 -4.43 -8.37
N GLU A 40 -4.23 -5.47 -8.80
CA GLU A 40 -4.55 -6.30 -9.97
C GLU A 40 -5.92 -7.00 -9.83
N LEU A 41 -6.27 -7.46 -8.62
CA LEU A 41 -7.49 -8.20 -8.35
C LEU A 41 -8.64 -7.34 -7.79
N HIS A 42 -8.39 -6.06 -7.49
CA HIS A 42 -9.32 -5.20 -6.76
C HIS A 42 -9.78 -5.82 -5.42
N ILE A 43 -8.84 -6.47 -4.71
CA ILE A 43 -9.08 -7.13 -3.41
C ILE A 43 -8.18 -6.49 -2.36
N ALA A 44 -8.77 -6.06 -1.24
CA ALA A 44 -8.03 -5.45 -0.15
C ALA A 44 -6.91 -6.37 0.40
N PRO A 45 -5.72 -5.82 0.76
CA PRO A 45 -4.57 -6.62 1.20
C PRO A 45 -4.88 -7.54 2.39
N GLN A 46 -5.78 -7.10 3.29
CA GLN A 46 -6.21 -7.89 4.46
C GLN A 46 -6.88 -9.20 4.07
N ILE A 47 -7.69 -9.17 3.01
CA ILE A 47 -8.37 -10.35 2.48
C ILE A 47 -7.33 -11.30 1.87
N LEU A 48 -6.39 -10.78 1.06
CA LEU A 48 -5.33 -11.61 0.48
C LEU A 48 -4.46 -12.26 1.57
N ARG A 49 -4.09 -11.52 2.62
CA ARG A 49 -3.29 -12.05 3.74
C ARG A 49 -4.04 -13.17 4.48
N SER A 50 -5.33 -12.97 4.75
CA SER A 50 -6.17 -14.02 5.36
C SER A 50 -6.23 -15.26 4.48
N ARG A 51 -6.41 -15.11 3.16
CA ARG A 51 -6.39 -16.24 2.20
C ARG A 51 -5.04 -16.94 2.17
N MET A 52 -3.94 -16.19 2.30
CA MET A 52 -2.60 -16.73 2.33
C MET A 52 -2.34 -17.57 3.59
N GLN A 53 -2.96 -17.21 4.72
CA GLN A 53 -2.93 -18.05 5.93
C GLN A 53 -3.64 -19.40 5.70
N GLN A 54 -4.71 -19.44 4.89
CA GLN A 54 -5.38 -20.69 4.52
C GLN A 54 -4.47 -21.62 3.68
N ILE A 55 -3.58 -21.03 2.88
CA ILE A 55 -2.54 -21.80 2.17
C ILE A 55 -1.57 -22.41 3.18
N ALA A 56 -1.13 -21.64 4.18
CA ALA A 56 -0.18 -22.11 5.19
C ALA A 56 -0.73 -23.28 6.03
N THR A 57 -2.03 -23.27 6.33
CA THR A 57 -2.68 -24.33 7.11
C THR A 57 -3.23 -25.47 6.25
N LEU A 58 -3.15 -25.36 4.91
CA LEU A 58 -3.81 -26.27 3.96
C LEU A 58 -5.30 -26.48 4.32
N GLU A 59 -5.99 -25.40 4.69
CA GLU A 59 -7.29 -25.43 5.38
C GLU A 59 -8.36 -26.25 4.66
N THR A 60 -8.29 -26.35 3.33
CA THR A 60 -9.28 -27.07 2.53
C THR A 60 -8.65 -28.13 1.62
N PRO A 61 -9.36 -29.24 1.32
CA PRO A 61 -8.89 -30.26 0.37
C PRO A 61 -8.58 -29.70 -1.02
N ARG A 62 -9.17 -28.55 -1.37
CA ARG A 62 -8.89 -27.86 -2.62
C ARG A 62 -7.51 -27.22 -2.61
N ILE A 63 -7.18 -26.48 -1.55
CA ILE A 63 -5.85 -25.89 -1.34
C ILE A 63 -4.81 -27.01 -1.32
N GLU A 64 -5.07 -28.13 -0.65
CA GLU A 64 -4.19 -29.30 -0.67
C GLU A 64 -3.91 -29.84 -2.08
N ARG A 65 -4.93 -29.92 -2.95
CA ARG A 65 -4.75 -30.37 -4.34
C ARG A 65 -3.90 -29.39 -5.14
N ILE A 66 -4.16 -28.09 -5.01
CA ILE A 66 -3.36 -27.04 -5.66
C ILE A 66 -1.92 -27.13 -5.15
N TRP A 67 -1.74 -27.26 -3.83
CA TRP A 67 -0.45 -27.42 -3.18
C TRP A 67 0.34 -28.59 -3.75
N ARG A 68 -0.24 -29.80 -3.77
CA ARG A 68 0.40 -31.00 -4.34
C ARG A 68 0.76 -30.85 -5.82
N THR A 69 0.03 -30.03 -6.57
CA THR A 69 0.24 -29.85 -8.01
C THR A 69 1.38 -28.88 -8.34
N TYR A 70 1.57 -27.87 -7.50
CA TYR A 70 2.41 -26.71 -7.83
C TYR A 70 3.55 -26.41 -6.83
N ALA A 71 3.49 -26.92 -5.59
CA ALA A 71 4.47 -26.61 -4.55
C ALA A 71 5.91 -26.95 -4.98
N ASP A 72 6.11 -28.14 -5.57
CA ASP A 72 7.43 -28.59 -6.03
C ASP A 72 7.79 -28.13 -7.46
N ASN A 73 6.88 -27.41 -8.13
CA ASN A 73 7.06 -27.05 -9.53
C ASN A 73 6.74 -25.56 -9.81
N PRO A 74 7.58 -24.63 -9.33
CA PRO A 74 7.35 -23.18 -9.45
C PRO A 74 7.31 -22.71 -10.90
N ARG A 75 8.03 -23.39 -11.82
CA ARG A 75 7.98 -23.09 -13.26
C ARG A 75 6.60 -23.38 -13.86
N LYS A 76 5.98 -24.49 -13.43
CA LYS A 76 4.62 -24.85 -13.86
C LYS A 76 3.60 -23.84 -13.32
N LEU A 77 3.75 -23.44 -12.06
CA LEU A 77 2.91 -22.41 -11.45
C LEU A 77 3.01 -21.07 -12.17
N ALA A 78 4.23 -20.60 -12.45
CA ALA A 78 4.47 -19.34 -13.15
C ALA A 78 3.84 -19.34 -14.56
N ARG A 79 3.91 -20.47 -15.29
CA ARG A 79 3.23 -20.61 -16.59
C ARG A 79 1.72 -20.55 -16.47
N ALA A 80 1.14 -21.20 -15.46
CA ALA A 80 -0.30 -21.19 -15.23
C ALA A 80 -0.80 -19.77 -14.86
N VAL A 81 -0.10 -19.08 -13.96
CA VAL A 81 -0.43 -17.70 -13.60
C VAL A 81 -0.28 -16.75 -14.80
N LYS A 82 0.76 -16.93 -15.61
CA LYS A 82 0.94 -16.15 -16.83
C LYS A 82 -0.24 -16.34 -17.80
N LEU A 83 -0.68 -17.58 -17.99
CA LEU A 83 -1.83 -17.86 -18.86
C LEU A 83 -3.11 -17.19 -18.33
N LEU A 84 -3.35 -17.22 -17.01
CA LEU A 84 -4.49 -16.55 -16.39
C LEU A 84 -4.48 -15.04 -16.65
N ARG A 85 -3.32 -14.39 -16.46
CA ARG A 85 -3.16 -12.96 -16.73
C ARG A 85 -3.37 -12.58 -18.20
N GLU A 86 -3.14 -13.51 -19.12
CA GLU A 86 -3.35 -13.30 -20.56
C GLU A 86 -4.82 -13.51 -20.99
N MET A 87 -5.68 -14.05 -20.11
CA MET A 87 -7.10 -14.25 -20.42
C MET A 87 -7.85 -12.91 -20.43
N LYS A 88 -8.62 -12.67 -21.49
CA LYS A 88 -9.49 -11.49 -21.63
C LYS A 88 -10.48 -11.41 -20.47
N GLY A 89 -10.53 -10.29 -19.77
CA GLY A 89 -11.43 -10.06 -18.63
C GLY A 89 -10.87 -10.50 -17.28
N PHE A 90 -9.64 -11.04 -17.22
CA PHE A 90 -8.98 -11.36 -15.96
C PHE A 90 -8.64 -10.09 -15.17
N GLY A 91 -8.91 -10.07 -13.86
CA GLY A 91 -8.78 -8.86 -13.03
C GLY A 91 -9.78 -7.75 -13.37
N SER A 92 -10.68 -7.95 -14.34
CA SER A 92 -11.65 -6.95 -14.77
C SER A 92 -12.86 -6.93 -13.84
N ALA A 93 -12.64 -6.47 -12.61
CA ALA A 93 -13.72 -5.97 -11.77
C ALA A 93 -14.42 -4.78 -12.48
N GLY A 94 -13.67 -4.00 -13.27
CA GLY A 94 -14.11 -2.78 -13.93
C GLY A 94 -15.34 -2.89 -14.84
N ASP A 95 -15.55 -4.02 -15.53
CA ASP A 95 -16.71 -4.19 -16.43
C ASP A 95 -18.04 -4.31 -15.66
N PHE A 96 -18.00 -4.59 -14.35
CA PHE A 96 -19.18 -4.60 -13.48
C PHE A 96 -19.40 -3.27 -12.75
N PHE A 97 -18.40 -2.37 -12.71
CA PHE A 97 -18.41 -1.12 -11.92
C PHE A 97 -18.59 0.16 -12.75
N GLN A 98 -18.91 0.08 -14.04
CA GLN A 98 -19.32 1.24 -14.83
C GLN A 98 -20.57 1.92 -14.19
N GLY A 99 -20.34 3.03 -13.48
CA GLY A 99 -21.41 3.92 -13.00
C GLY A 99 -21.73 3.89 -11.50
N VAL A 100 -20.90 3.28 -10.65
CA VAL A 100 -21.07 3.35 -9.18
C VAL A 100 -19.85 4.03 -8.57
N GLU A 101 -20.04 5.14 -7.86
CA GLU A 101 -19.00 5.77 -7.05
C GLU A 101 -18.42 4.73 -6.08
N VAL A 102 -17.23 4.25 -6.41
CA VAL A 102 -16.52 3.26 -5.60
C VAL A 102 -15.99 4.00 -4.38
N GLN A 103 -16.51 3.63 -3.19
CA GLN A 103 -15.98 4.05 -1.90
C GLN A 103 -14.45 4.02 -1.92
N GLU A 104 -13.80 5.05 -1.37
CA GLU A 104 -12.35 5.24 -1.31
C GLU A 104 -11.60 3.92 -1.24
N THR A 105 -11.14 3.45 -2.40
CA THR A 105 -10.42 2.18 -2.49
C THR A 105 -9.01 2.41 -1.97
N PHE A 106 -8.50 1.45 -1.20
CA PHE A 106 -7.09 1.42 -0.79
C PHE A 106 -6.13 1.64 -1.98
N GLU A 107 -6.54 1.27 -3.19
CA GLU A 107 -5.79 1.48 -4.43
C GLU A 107 -5.40 2.92 -4.66
N LYS A 108 -6.25 3.89 -4.29
CA LYS A 108 -5.95 5.32 -4.46
C LYS A 108 -4.69 5.69 -3.69
N ASP A 109 -4.47 5.08 -2.52
CA ASP A 109 -3.33 5.41 -1.68
C ASP A 109 -1.98 4.97 -2.30
N PHE A 110 -2.01 4.01 -3.24
CA PHE A 110 -0.83 3.49 -3.94
C PHE A 110 -0.66 4.04 -5.36
N ARG A 111 -1.56 4.92 -5.83
CA ARG A 111 -1.43 5.57 -7.13
C ARG A 111 -0.71 6.91 -6.99
N PRO A 112 0.04 7.36 -8.02
CA PRO A 112 0.60 8.71 -8.05
C PRO A 112 -0.47 9.78 -7.87
N LEU A 113 -0.12 10.86 -7.18
CA LEU A 113 -0.97 12.05 -7.07
C LEU A 113 -1.09 12.73 -8.43
N ALA A 114 -2.23 13.37 -8.69
CA ALA A 114 -2.45 14.11 -9.94
C ALA A 114 -1.70 15.44 -9.94
N GLU A 115 -1.46 16.00 -8.76
CA GLU A 115 -0.80 17.28 -8.52
C GLU A 115 0.72 17.16 -8.64
N ASP A 116 1.29 16.02 -8.24
CA ASP A 116 2.71 15.71 -8.38
C ASP A 116 2.93 14.18 -8.41
N GLU A 117 3.21 13.64 -9.60
CA GLU A 117 3.36 12.20 -9.83
C GLU A 117 4.55 11.57 -9.07
N ARG A 118 5.45 12.39 -8.50
CA ARG A 118 6.55 11.89 -7.67
C ARG A 118 6.07 11.30 -6.34
N PHE A 119 4.88 11.69 -5.89
CA PHE A 119 4.32 11.29 -4.62
C PHE A 119 3.11 10.37 -4.79
N THR A 120 2.90 9.49 -3.83
CA THR A 120 1.64 8.77 -3.62
C THR A 120 1.07 9.14 -2.25
N PRO A 121 -0.24 8.98 -2.00
CA PRO A 121 -0.80 9.24 -0.68
C PRO A 121 -0.12 8.41 0.43
N VAL A 122 0.30 7.17 0.17
CA VAL A 122 1.09 6.38 1.15
C VAL A 122 2.39 7.08 1.53
N MET A 123 3.10 7.72 0.59
CA MET A 123 4.31 8.49 0.92
C MET A 123 3.97 9.64 1.86
N LEU A 124 2.86 10.35 1.62
CA LEU A 124 2.41 11.44 2.49
C LEU A 124 2.04 10.93 3.90
N ILE A 125 1.45 9.75 4.03
CA ILE A 125 1.17 9.11 5.33
C ILE A 125 2.48 8.86 6.10
N LEU A 126 3.51 8.35 5.42
CA LEU A 126 4.82 8.10 6.04
C LEU A 126 5.54 9.41 6.44
N ILE A 127 5.37 10.47 5.66
CA ILE A 127 5.93 11.79 6.02
C ILE A 127 5.14 12.43 7.17
N LEU A 128 3.82 12.20 7.26
CA LEU A 128 3.02 12.63 8.41
C LEU A 128 3.41 11.89 9.70
N ASP A 129 3.73 10.59 9.62
CA ASP A 129 4.28 9.86 10.76
C ASP A 129 5.61 10.50 11.23
N LEU A 130 6.52 10.77 10.29
CA LEU A 130 7.77 11.47 10.58
C LEU A 130 7.54 12.87 11.18
N TYR A 131 6.54 13.61 10.69
CA TYR A 131 6.15 14.92 11.22
C TYR A 131 5.88 14.87 12.72
N PHE A 132 5.17 13.85 13.21
CA PHE A 132 4.89 13.69 14.64
C PHE A 132 6.09 13.22 15.46
N CYS A 133 7.11 12.65 14.82
CA CYS A 133 8.36 12.27 15.49
C CYS A 133 9.35 13.43 15.63
N LEU A 134 9.21 14.49 14.82
CA LEU A 134 10.16 15.60 14.77
C LEU A 134 9.63 16.85 15.46
N SER A 135 10.56 17.65 15.99
CA SER A 135 10.27 19.05 16.33
C SER A 135 10.41 19.93 15.09
N THR A 136 9.73 21.08 15.05
CA THR A 136 9.77 22.00 13.89
C THR A 136 11.19 22.46 13.54
N ILE A 137 12.07 22.65 14.52
CA ILE A 137 13.48 23.04 14.30
C ILE A 137 14.33 21.92 13.70
N THR A 138 13.88 20.66 13.80
CA THR A 138 14.58 19.48 13.27
C THR A 138 13.97 18.98 11.96
N MET A 139 12.98 19.67 11.38
CA MET A 139 12.42 19.34 10.06
C MET A 139 13.32 19.91 8.95
N VAL A 140 14.57 19.44 8.86
CA VAL A 140 15.60 19.91 7.91
C VAL A 140 16.28 18.74 7.20
N GLU A 141 16.96 19.00 6.08
CA GLU A 141 17.52 17.95 5.21
C GLU A 141 18.66 17.15 5.86
N GLU A 142 19.36 17.75 6.83
CA GLU A 142 20.48 17.15 7.56
C GLU A 142 20.02 16.16 8.63
N THR A 143 18.73 16.18 9.00
CA THR A 143 18.17 15.30 10.03
C THR A 143 18.23 13.84 9.57
N PRO A 144 18.85 12.92 10.36
CA PRO A 144 19.04 11.52 9.96
C PRO A 144 17.74 10.83 9.54
N GLU A 145 16.66 11.03 10.30
CA GLU A 145 15.34 10.44 10.06
C GLU A 145 14.74 10.90 8.72
N VAL A 146 14.97 12.17 8.34
CA VAL A 146 14.58 12.73 7.04
C VAL A 146 15.36 12.05 5.90
N GLN A 147 16.67 11.88 6.07
CA GLN A 147 17.52 11.23 5.06
C GLN A 147 17.21 9.75 4.89
N GLU A 148 16.90 9.05 5.98
CA GLU A 148 16.50 7.65 5.97
C GLU A 148 15.17 7.46 5.24
N LEU A 149 14.17 8.29 5.55
CA LEU A 149 12.89 8.24 4.86
C LEU A 149 13.03 8.59 3.37
N ALA A 150 13.81 9.63 3.04
CA ALA A 150 14.09 10.00 1.65
C ALA A 150 14.70 8.84 0.85
N LYS A 151 15.70 8.14 1.42
CA LYS A 151 16.32 6.95 0.81
C LYS A 151 15.31 5.83 0.61
N LEU A 152 14.48 5.55 1.61
CA LEU A 152 13.44 4.52 1.53
C LEU A 152 12.44 4.81 0.40
N LEU A 153 11.96 6.05 0.32
CA LEU A 153 10.98 6.48 -0.69
C LEU A 153 11.59 6.77 -2.06
N LYS A 154 12.93 6.76 -2.17
CA LYS A 154 13.69 7.13 -3.38
C LYS A 154 13.41 8.58 -3.81
N LEU A 155 13.26 9.47 -2.84
CA LEU A 155 13.07 10.91 -3.00
C LEU A 155 14.30 11.67 -2.49
N LYS A 156 14.37 12.99 -2.74
CA LYS A 156 15.39 13.84 -2.11
C LYS A 156 14.96 14.24 -0.70
N SER A 157 15.91 14.49 0.20
CA SER A 157 15.61 15.06 1.53
C SER A 157 14.82 16.37 1.41
N SER A 158 15.16 17.21 0.42
CA SER A 158 14.43 18.44 0.10
C SER A 158 12.94 18.22 -0.20
N ASP A 159 12.61 17.10 -0.86
CA ASP A 159 11.22 16.75 -1.17
C ASP A 159 10.46 16.37 0.11
N ILE A 160 11.11 15.68 1.06
CA ILE A 160 10.53 15.33 2.36
C ILE A 160 10.30 16.58 3.21
N VAL A 161 11.31 17.45 3.31
CA VAL A 161 11.21 18.71 4.07
C VAL A 161 10.09 19.60 3.52
N MET A 162 9.97 19.70 2.19
CA MET A 162 8.89 20.45 1.55
C MET A 162 7.51 19.95 1.97
N VAL A 163 7.31 18.64 2.08
CA VAL A 163 6.03 18.07 2.57
C VAL A 163 5.84 18.29 4.07
N LEU A 164 6.90 18.18 4.88
CA LEU A 164 6.85 18.51 6.31
C LEU A 164 6.43 19.99 6.54
N ASP A 165 6.94 20.90 5.72
CA ASP A 165 6.54 22.32 5.74
C ASP A 165 5.07 22.53 5.37
N VAL A 166 4.55 21.77 4.41
CA VAL A 166 3.11 21.78 4.07
C VAL A 166 2.28 21.27 5.26
N PHE A 167 2.69 20.19 5.93
CA PHE A 167 1.96 19.69 7.11
C PHE A 167 1.92 20.69 8.27
N GLN A 168 2.94 21.53 8.44
CA GLN A 168 2.90 22.61 9.43
C GLN A 168 1.77 23.62 9.19
N THR A 169 1.23 23.72 7.97
CA THR A 169 0.04 24.54 7.65
C THR A 169 -1.28 23.83 7.94
N CYS A 170 -1.26 22.50 8.01
CA CYS A 170 -2.41 21.69 8.40
C CYS A 170 -2.56 21.59 9.93
N ASP A 171 -1.46 21.79 10.67
CA ASP A 171 -1.41 21.64 12.12
C ASP A 171 -2.12 22.81 12.84
N PRO A 172 -3.23 22.56 13.55
CA PRO A 172 -3.98 23.61 14.24
C PRO A 172 -3.22 24.24 15.42
N TYR A 173 -2.14 23.60 15.90
CA TYR A 173 -1.31 24.13 16.99
C TYR A 173 -0.24 25.10 16.49
N LEU A 174 0.08 25.07 15.19
CA LEU A 174 0.97 26.02 14.56
C LEU A 174 0.11 27.10 13.91
N ASN A 175 0.11 28.31 14.46
CA ASN A 175 -0.57 29.48 13.88
C ASN A 175 0.17 29.99 12.63
N ARG A 176 0.37 29.12 11.62
CA ARG A 176 0.97 29.47 10.34
C ARG A 176 -0.14 29.80 9.36
N GLU A 177 -0.16 31.03 8.89
CA GLU A 177 -0.98 31.39 7.73
C GLU A 177 -0.51 30.56 6.53
N ALA A 178 -1.44 30.09 5.72
CA ALA A 178 -1.20 29.32 4.51
C ALA A 178 -0.49 30.20 3.46
N SER A 179 0.79 30.48 3.69
CA SER A 179 1.67 31.23 2.80
C SER A 179 2.33 30.32 1.76
N VAL A 180 2.10 29.00 1.86
CA VAL A 180 2.69 28.02 0.96
C VAL A 180 1.69 27.69 -0.15
N ASP A 181 1.86 28.32 -1.31
CA ASP A 181 1.27 27.88 -2.58
C ASP A 181 1.93 26.56 -3.02
N SER A 182 1.65 25.47 -2.29
CA SER A 182 2.10 24.12 -2.65
C SER A 182 0.99 23.36 -3.34
N ALA A 183 1.32 22.75 -4.48
CA ALA A 183 0.44 21.81 -5.18
C ALA A 183 0.04 20.62 -4.28
N LEU A 184 0.83 20.32 -3.24
CA LEU A 184 0.58 19.24 -2.30
C LEU A 184 -0.31 19.63 -1.11
N LEU A 185 -0.73 20.90 -0.99
CA LEU A 185 -1.55 21.35 0.14
C LEU A 185 -2.85 20.54 0.29
N LEU A 186 -3.60 20.37 -0.79
CA LEU A 186 -4.86 19.63 -0.75
C LEU A 186 -4.66 18.14 -0.44
N PRO A 187 -3.74 17.40 -1.09
CA PRO A 187 -3.39 16.04 -0.69
C PRO A 187 -2.96 15.92 0.78
N CYS A 188 -2.12 16.82 1.27
CA CYS A 188 -1.68 16.83 2.67
C CYS A 188 -2.85 17.08 3.63
N GLN A 189 -3.78 17.98 3.30
CA GLN A 189 -4.99 18.21 4.10
C GLN A 189 -5.88 16.97 4.17
N GLN A 190 -6.05 16.24 3.07
CA GLN A 190 -6.83 15.00 3.05
C GLN A 190 -6.19 13.92 3.93
N ILE A 191 -4.86 13.78 3.86
CA ILE A 191 -4.12 12.85 4.73
C ILE A 191 -4.20 13.29 6.20
N TRP A 192 -4.07 14.58 6.49
CA TRP A 192 -4.24 15.13 7.83
C TRP A 192 -5.64 14.88 8.40
N GLN A 193 -6.69 15.06 7.60
CA GLN A 193 -8.07 14.78 8.04
C GLN A 193 -8.28 13.30 8.38
N ARG A 194 -7.62 12.39 7.65
CA ARG A 194 -7.70 10.93 7.89
C ARG A 194 -6.89 10.48 9.10
N TYR A 195 -5.69 11.02 9.29
CA TYR A 195 -4.69 10.45 10.21
C TYR A 195 -4.17 11.43 11.28
N GLY A 196 -4.33 12.74 11.09
CA GLY A 196 -3.73 13.76 11.96
C GLY A 196 -4.30 13.82 13.38
N ASN A 197 -5.50 13.27 13.59
CA ASN A 197 -6.11 13.13 14.92
C ASN A 197 -5.95 11.74 15.54
N MET A 198 -5.21 10.83 14.89
CA MET A 198 -4.97 9.49 15.45
C MET A 198 -3.96 9.55 16.58
N GLU A 199 -4.04 8.59 17.51
CA GLU A 199 -3.00 8.44 18.52
C GLU A 199 -1.66 8.12 17.83
N PRO A 200 -0.54 8.82 18.17
CA PRO A 200 0.71 8.71 17.42
C PRO A 200 1.22 7.27 17.26
N HIS A 201 1.05 6.43 18.27
CA HIS A 201 1.49 5.03 18.21
C HIS A 201 0.70 4.18 17.20
N VAL A 202 -0.55 4.53 16.93
CA VAL A 202 -1.38 3.82 15.94
C VAL A 202 -0.93 4.17 14.53
N LEU A 203 -0.65 5.45 14.28
CA LEU A 203 -0.08 5.90 13.01
C LEU A 203 1.32 5.31 12.80
N ALA A 204 2.17 5.31 13.82
CA ALA A 204 3.51 4.72 13.75
C ALA A 204 3.48 3.22 13.43
N ALA A 205 2.59 2.46 14.07
CA ALA A 205 2.41 1.04 13.78
C ALA A 205 1.96 0.83 12.32
N TYR A 206 1.01 1.64 11.85
CA TYR A 206 0.53 1.57 10.47
C TYR A 206 1.60 1.98 9.45
N ALA A 207 2.36 3.03 9.73
CA ALA A 207 3.46 3.49 8.92
C ALA A 207 4.56 2.42 8.79
N GLU A 208 4.91 1.73 9.87
CA GLU A 208 5.84 0.60 9.80
C GLU A 208 5.35 -0.54 8.89
N GLU A 209 4.05 -0.86 8.92
CA GLU A 209 3.51 -1.85 7.98
C GLU A 209 3.60 -1.35 6.52
N LEU A 210 3.34 -0.06 6.26
CA LEU A 210 3.41 0.54 4.92
C LEU A 210 4.85 0.63 4.38
N LYS A 211 5.86 0.78 5.24
CA LYS A 211 7.29 0.82 4.83
C LYS A 211 7.71 -0.47 4.11
N GLU A 212 7.08 -1.61 4.39
CA GLU A 212 7.33 -2.89 3.69
C GLU A 212 7.15 -2.79 2.17
N TYR A 213 6.26 -1.91 1.70
CA TYR A 213 6.04 -1.68 0.28
C TYR A 213 7.30 -1.15 -0.43
N PHE A 214 8.11 -0.34 0.27
CA PHE A 214 9.29 0.33 -0.26
C PHE A 214 10.60 -0.40 0.03
N ARG A 215 10.59 -1.35 0.99
CA ARG A 215 11.74 -2.21 1.32
C ARG A 215 12.02 -3.29 0.25
N SER A 216 11.07 -3.49 -0.69
CA SER A 216 11.05 -4.54 -1.71
C SER A 216 11.84 -4.17 -2.98
#